data_AF-A0A6J7J7E0-F1
#
_entry.id   AF-A0A6J7J7E0-F1
#
_cell.length_a   1.000
_cell.length_b   1.000
_cell.length_c   1.000
_cell.angle_alpha   90.00
_cell.angle_beta   90.00
_cell.angle_gamma   90.00
#
_symmetry.space_group_name_H-M   'P 1'
#
loop_
_entity.id
_entity.type
_entity.pdbx_description
1 polymer ?
#
loop_
_entity_poly.entity_id
_entity_poly.type
_entity_poly.pdbx_seq_one_letter_code
_entity_poly.pdbx_strand_id
1 'polypeptide(L)'
;MHAGFDFWIEGTGTASTPEVSASLERANASVVPTERLQGVTAAYWCRIGAKEHLRWVQPYAEEPLLDALARMHARGQDGLGEGTRLIGTFRAHGLLVPVWDLVTGTEVAAVEESAREFAVRLEAAMGDTGDLSESERRARAGLTNRQVTLR
;
A
#
# COMPACT_ATOMS: atom_id res chain seq x y z
N MET A 1 -4.64 14.62 -6.76
CA MET A 1 -5.50 13.59 -6.13
C MET A 1 -6.72 14.32 -5.61
N HIS A 2 -7.92 13.83 -5.87
CA HIS A 2 -9.15 14.47 -5.45
C HIS A 2 -9.77 13.67 -4.30
N ALA A 3 -10.33 14.36 -3.31
CA ALA A 3 -10.93 13.74 -2.13
C ALA A 3 -12.32 13.13 -2.40
N GLY A 4 -12.91 13.45 -3.55
CA GLY A 4 -14.26 13.06 -3.93
C GLY A 4 -14.47 13.13 -5.45
N PHE A 5 -15.71 12.97 -5.88
CA PHE A 5 -16.17 12.99 -7.27
C PHE A 5 -16.68 14.36 -7.72
N ASP A 6 -16.57 15.39 -6.89
CA ASP A 6 -17.03 16.75 -7.22
C ASP A 6 -16.38 17.31 -8.50
N PHE A 7 -15.15 16.88 -8.81
CA PHE A 7 -14.47 17.23 -10.06
C PHE A 7 -15.17 16.71 -11.33
N TRP A 8 -16.08 15.74 -11.24
CA TRP A 8 -16.84 15.23 -12.41
C TRP A 8 -17.94 16.20 -12.87
N ILE A 9 -18.39 17.11 -12.02
CA ILE A 9 -19.48 18.05 -12.31
C ILE A 9 -19.02 19.51 -12.36
N GLU A 10 -17.74 19.77 -12.15
CA GLU A 10 -17.15 21.07 -12.41
C GLU A 10 -17.29 21.43 -13.90
N GLY A 11 -17.98 22.53 -14.19
CA GLY A 11 -18.13 23.07 -15.54
C GLY A 11 -19.22 22.44 -16.42
N THR A 12 -19.96 21.44 -15.95
CA THR A 12 -21.01 20.77 -16.76
C THR A 12 -22.38 21.44 -16.71
N GLY A 13 -22.60 22.41 -15.82
CA GLY A 13 -23.89 23.08 -15.62
C GLY A 13 -25.00 22.19 -15.02
N THR A 14 -24.72 20.91 -14.80
CA THR A 14 -25.62 19.89 -14.21
C THR A 14 -25.46 19.74 -12.70
N ALA A 15 -24.59 20.55 -12.07
CA ALA A 15 -24.26 20.52 -10.64
C ALA A 15 -25.45 20.83 -9.68
N SER A 16 -26.68 20.94 -10.16
CA SER A 16 -27.78 21.55 -9.41
C SER A 16 -29.09 20.76 -9.34
N THR A 17 -29.15 19.51 -9.84
CA THR A 17 -30.35 18.68 -9.62
C THR A 17 -30.23 17.85 -8.32
N PRO A 18 -31.28 17.77 -7.49
CA PRO A 18 -31.23 17.02 -6.22
C PRO A 18 -30.84 15.54 -6.38
N GLU A 19 -31.21 14.94 -7.52
CA GLU A 19 -30.84 13.56 -7.85
C GLU A 19 -29.34 13.39 -8.13
N VAL A 20 -28.73 14.34 -8.83
CA VAL A 20 -27.27 14.36 -9.08
C VAL A 20 -26.52 14.58 -7.78
N SER A 21 -26.96 15.51 -6.93
CA SER A 21 -26.36 15.74 -5.60
C SER A 21 -26.44 14.50 -4.71
N ALA A 22 -27.59 13.84 -4.62
CA ALA A 22 -27.76 12.62 -3.83
C ALA A 22 -26.96 11.42 -4.38
N SER A 23 -26.74 11.37 -5.70
CA SER A 23 -25.85 10.38 -6.31
C SER A 23 -24.38 10.67 -6.01
N LEU A 24 -23.95 11.94 -6.04
CA LEU A 24 -22.60 12.38 -5.69
C LEU A 24 -22.29 12.15 -4.21
N GLU A 25 -23.21 12.44 -3.29
CA GLU A 25 -23.04 12.13 -1.87
C GLU A 25 -22.85 10.63 -1.64
N ARG A 26 -23.67 9.78 -2.29
CA ARG A 26 -23.49 8.32 -2.22
C ARG A 26 -22.16 7.86 -2.81
N ALA A 27 -21.72 8.45 -3.92
CA ALA A 27 -20.43 8.14 -4.52
C ALA A 27 -19.27 8.59 -3.63
N ASN A 28 -19.31 9.80 -3.08
CA ASN A 28 -18.32 10.34 -2.15
C ASN A 28 -18.22 9.52 -0.87
N ALA A 29 -19.35 9.02 -0.34
CA ALA A 29 -19.37 8.13 0.82
C ALA A 29 -18.66 6.78 0.58
N SER A 30 -18.46 6.39 -0.68
CA SER A 30 -17.72 5.17 -1.05
C SER A 30 -16.23 5.41 -1.30
N VAL A 31 -15.77 6.67 -1.29
CA VAL A 31 -14.37 7.00 -1.49
C VAL A 31 -13.55 6.50 -0.31
N VAL A 32 -12.53 5.71 -0.58
CA VAL A 32 -11.51 5.31 0.39
C VAL A 32 -10.59 6.51 0.61
N PRO A 33 -10.56 7.14 1.81
CA PRO A 33 -9.60 8.18 2.11
C PRO A 33 -8.19 7.67 1.78
N THR A 34 -7.51 8.37 0.88
CA THR A 34 -6.22 7.96 0.36
C THR A 34 -5.32 9.17 0.23
N GLU A 35 -4.10 9.04 0.76
CA GLU A 35 -3.08 10.09 0.72
C GLU A 35 -1.77 9.49 0.24
N ARG A 36 -1.06 10.21 -0.63
CA ARG A 36 0.24 9.79 -1.14
C ARG A 36 1.34 10.28 -0.20
N LEU A 37 2.25 9.39 0.17
CA LEU A 37 3.47 9.77 0.89
C LEU A 37 4.37 10.62 -0.01
N GLN A 38 5.04 11.59 0.59
CA GLN A 38 5.94 12.53 -0.10
C GLN A 38 7.40 12.09 0.00
N GLY A 39 7.77 11.36 1.06
CA GLY A 39 9.14 10.92 1.31
C GLY A 39 9.61 9.76 0.43
N VAL A 40 8.69 9.05 -0.21
CA VAL A 40 8.97 7.91 -1.09
C VAL A 40 8.07 7.93 -2.33
N THR A 41 8.51 7.23 -3.38
CA THR A 41 7.75 7.17 -4.63
C THR A 41 6.67 6.10 -4.55
N ALA A 42 5.45 6.45 -4.99
CA ALA A 42 4.33 5.54 -5.20
C ALA A 42 3.88 4.72 -3.99
N ALA A 43 4.01 5.27 -2.78
CA ALA A 43 3.38 4.76 -1.57
C ALA A 43 2.11 5.56 -1.22
N TYR A 44 1.05 4.83 -0.90
CA TYR A 44 -0.27 5.39 -0.64
C TYR A 44 -0.79 4.87 0.69
N TRP A 45 -1.03 5.79 1.60
CA TRP A 45 -1.78 5.53 2.81
C TRP A 45 -3.27 5.49 2.44
N CYS A 46 -4.00 4.50 2.96
CA CYS A 46 -5.44 4.34 2.76
C CYS A 46 -6.11 4.05 4.10
N ARG A 47 -7.32 4.60 4.32
CA ARG A 47 -8.20 4.19 5.41
C ARG A 47 -9.40 3.41 4.89
N ILE A 48 -9.47 2.11 5.17
CA ILE A 48 -10.55 1.23 4.73
C ILE A 48 -11.36 0.82 5.96
N GLY A 49 -12.55 1.40 6.11
CA GLY A 49 -13.32 1.28 7.34
C GLY A 49 -12.52 1.84 8.53
N ALA A 50 -12.28 1.01 9.54
CA ALA A 50 -11.54 1.38 10.75
C ALA A 50 -10.05 0.97 10.72
N LYS A 51 -9.51 0.63 9.55
CA LYS A 51 -8.13 0.15 9.38
C LYS A 51 -7.35 1.04 8.42
N GLU A 52 -6.16 1.42 8.84
CA GLU A 52 -5.19 2.11 8.02
C GLU A 52 -4.20 1.13 7.40
N HIS A 53 -3.89 1.36 6.12
CA HIS A 53 -2.96 0.55 5.37
C HIS A 53 -1.96 1.42 4.61
N LEU A 54 -0.74 0.91 4.43
CA LEU A 54 0.15 1.41 3.39
C LEU A 54 0.12 0.44 2.22
N ARG A 55 -0.21 0.93 1.02
CA ARG A 55 -0.11 0.20 -0.25
C ARG A 55 1.01 0.82 -1.06
N TRP A 56 2.04 0.06 -1.39
CA TRP A 56 3.23 0.60 -2.01
C TRP A 56 3.54 -0.05 -3.34
N VAL A 57 3.39 0.68 -4.43
CA VAL A 57 3.72 0.18 -5.76
C VAL A 57 5.25 0.16 -5.91
N GLN A 58 5.82 -1.01 -6.11
CA GLN A 58 7.27 -1.18 -6.21
C GLN A 58 7.71 -1.26 -7.68
N PRO A 59 8.77 -0.53 -8.09
CA PRO A 59 9.23 -0.47 -9.48
C PRO A 59 10.16 -1.64 -9.85
N TYR A 60 10.14 -2.73 -9.09
CA TYR A 60 11.03 -3.87 -9.27
C TYR A 60 10.31 -5.04 -9.95
N ALA A 61 11.08 -5.93 -10.57
CA ALA A 61 10.56 -7.22 -11.02
C ALA A 61 10.02 -8.02 -9.82
N GLU A 62 8.92 -8.74 -10.04
CA GLU A 62 8.17 -9.43 -8.99
C GLU A 62 9.03 -10.44 -8.21
N GLU A 63 9.78 -11.27 -8.93
CA GLU A 63 10.57 -12.36 -8.36
C GLU A 63 11.68 -11.85 -7.40
N PRO A 64 12.58 -10.93 -7.82
CA PRO A 64 13.54 -10.31 -6.91
C PRO A 64 12.91 -9.59 -5.71
N LEU A 65 11.76 -8.93 -5.91
CA LEU A 65 11.07 -8.24 -4.82
C LEU A 65 10.50 -9.21 -3.79
N LEU A 66 9.91 -10.33 -4.24
CA LEU A 66 9.43 -11.38 -3.35
C LEU A 66 10.58 -11.99 -2.55
N ASP A 67 11.73 -12.21 -3.18
CA ASP A 67 12.93 -12.71 -2.52
C ASP A 67 13.41 -11.71 -1.45
N ALA A 68 13.56 -10.43 -1.79
CA ALA A 68 13.96 -9.38 -0.85
C ALA A 68 13.01 -9.27 0.35
N LEU A 69 11.70 -9.25 0.11
CA LEU A 69 10.68 -9.22 1.17
C LEU A 69 10.73 -10.48 2.03
N ALA A 70 10.99 -11.65 1.45
CA ALA A 70 11.14 -12.90 2.18
C ALA A 70 12.39 -12.90 3.08
N ARG A 71 13.51 -12.36 2.58
CA ARG A 71 14.72 -12.13 3.38
C ARG A 71 14.46 -11.21 4.56
N MET A 72 13.77 -10.09 4.32
CA MET A 72 13.40 -9.14 5.37
C MET A 72 12.47 -9.80 6.40
N HIS A 73 11.46 -10.56 5.95
CA HIS A 73 10.52 -11.25 6.82
C HIS A 73 11.21 -12.30 7.71
N ALA A 74 12.13 -13.09 7.14
CA ALA A 74 12.89 -14.07 7.91
C ALA A 74 13.76 -13.43 9.01
N ARG A 75 14.11 -12.15 8.85
CA ARG A 75 14.85 -11.35 9.84
C ARG A 75 13.95 -10.50 10.74
N GLY A 76 12.62 -10.55 10.58
CA GLY A 76 11.67 -9.70 11.32
C GLY A 76 11.77 -8.22 10.95
N GLN A 77 12.22 -7.91 9.74
CA GLN A 77 12.48 -6.56 9.24
C GLN A 77 11.50 -6.11 8.16
N ASP A 78 10.42 -6.86 7.90
CA ASP A 78 9.42 -6.54 6.88
C ASP A 78 8.35 -5.54 7.34
N GLY A 79 8.39 -5.07 8.59
CA GLY A 79 7.49 -4.02 9.10
C GLY A 79 7.97 -2.58 8.85
N LEU A 80 7.02 -1.65 8.94
CA LEU A 80 7.18 -0.18 8.90
C LEU A 80 7.23 0.42 10.31
N GLY A 81 7.87 -0.28 11.26
CA GLY A 81 7.91 0.09 12.67
C GLY A 81 7.02 -0.80 13.55
N GLU A 82 7.02 -0.51 14.84
CA GLU A 82 6.34 -1.32 15.85
C GLU A 82 4.83 -1.43 15.59
N GLY A 83 4.26 -2.62 15.77
CA GLY A 83 2.82 -2.87 15.60
C GLY A 83 2.35 -2.91 14.14
N THR A 84 3.21 -2.60 13.17
CA THR A 84 2.89 -2.74 11.74
C THR A 84 3.13 -4.15 11.24
N ARG A 85 2.41 -4.56 10.19
CA ARG A 85 2.54 -5.92 9.64
C ARG A 85 2.40 -5.91 8.13
N LEU A 86 3.34 -6.52 7.41
CA LEU A 86 3.16 -6.90 6.01
C LEU A 86 2.11 -8.02 5.92
N ILE A 87 0.91 -7.68 5.44
CA ILE A 87 -0.22 -8.62 5.42
C ILE A 87 -0.33 -9.40 4.12
N GLY A 88 0.32 -8.92 3.06
CA GLY A 88 0.28 -9.57 1.76
C GLY A 88 0.69 -8.66 0.62
N THR A 89 0.40 -9.13 -0.59
CA THR A 89 0.68 -8.39 -1.84
C THR A 89 -0.52 -8.48 -2.77
N PHE A 90 -0.65 -7.54 -3.69
CA PHE A 90 -1.53 -7.68 -4.86
C PHE A 90 -0.82 -7.15 -6.10
N ARG A 91 -1.45 -7.28 -7.27
CA ARG A 91 -0.90 -6.78 -8.53
C ARG A 91 -1.73 -5.63 -9.06
N ALA A 92 -1.05 -4.58 -9.51
CA ALA A 92 -1.65 -3.47 -10.25
C ALA A 92 -0.73 -3.09 -11.40
N HIS A 93 -1.28 -3.04 -12.62
CA HIS A 93 -0.51 -2.69 -13.83
C HIS A 93 0.77 -3.51 -14.03
N GLY A 94 0.74 -4.80 -13.69
CA GLY A 94 1.90 -5.69 -13.81
C GLY A 94 2.99 -5.48 -12.75
N LEU A 95 2.78 -4.57 -11.79
CA LEU A 95 3.66 -4.36 -10.66
C LEU A 95 3.10 -5.00 -9.39
N LEU A 96 4.00 -5.47 -8.54
CA LEU A 96 3.65 -5.99 -7.23
C LEU A 96 3.46 -4.82 -6.26
N VAL A 97 2.40 -4.92 -5.45
CA VAL A 97 2.02 -3.93 -4.45
C VAL A 97 1.96 -4.60 -3.09
N PRO A 98 3.03 -4.56 -2.29
CA PRO A 98 2.98 -4.99 -0.90
C PRO A 98 2.05 -4.08 -0.07
N VAL A 99 1.40 -4.69 0.92
CA VAL A 99 0.39 -4.03 1.76
C VAL A 99 0.70 -4.25 3.23
N TRP A 100 0.77 -3.16 3.98
CA TRP A 100 0.94 -3.19 5.42
C TRP A 100 -0.33 -2.79 6.15
N ASP A 101 -0.66 -3.50 7.21
CA ASP A 101 -1.52 -3.00 8.28
C ASP A 101 -0.72 -2.03 9.14
N LEU A 102 -1.31 -0.87 9.40
CA LEU A 102 -0.78 0.14 10.29
C LEU A 102 -1.50 0.08 11.65
N VAL A 103 -0.90 0.73 12.65
CA VAL A 103 -1.54 0.89 13.95
C VAL A 103 -2.78 1.78 13.78
N THR A 104 -3.90 1.42 14.43
CA THR A 104 -5.15 2.18 14.31
C THR A 104 -4.93 3.66 14.64
N GLY A 105 -5.42 4.55 13.76
CA GLY A 105 -5.26 5.99 13.93
C GLY A 105 -3.91 6.55 13.46
N THR A 106 -3.07 5.73 12.80
CA THR A 106 -1.85 6.21 12.17
C THR A 106 -2.20 7.08 10.97
N GLU A 107 -1.88 8.37 11.04
CA GLU A 107 -2.03 9.31 9.92
C GLU A 107 -0.82 9.27 8.97
N VAL A 108 -1.00 9.73 7.73
CA VAL A 108 0.02 9.65 6.67
C VAL A 108 1.39 10.20 7.10
N ALA A 109 1.41 11.34 7.80
CA ALA A 109 2.64 12.00 8.23
C ALA A 109 3.48 11.14 9.21
N ALA A 110 2.82 10.29 10.00
CA ALA A 110 3.49 9.42 10.97
C ALA A 110 4.18 8.21 10.29
N VAL A 111 3.85 7.89 9.04
CA VAL A 111 4.42 6.75 8.30
C VAL A 111 5.63 7.17 7.45
N GLU A 112 5.79 8.47 7.18
CA GLU A 112 6.78 9.01 6.25
C GLU A 112 8.22 8.59 6.57
N GLU A 113 8.62 8.67 7.85
CA GLU A 113 9.97 8.28 8.27
C GLU A 113 10.18 6.77 8.13
N SER A 114 9.27 5.98 8.70
CA SER A 114 9.32 4.52 8.64
C SER A 114 9.35 3.99 7.20
N ALA A 115 8.63 4.65 6.28
CA ALA A 115 8.66 4.32 4.87
C ALA A 115 10.04 4.60 4.24
N ARG A 116 10.67 5.74 4.55
CA ARG A 116 12.03 6.04 4.08
C ARG A 116 13.06 5.04 4.60
N GLU A 117 13.00 4.72 5.89
CA GLU A 117 13.86 3.70 6.50
C GLU A 117 13.62 2.31 5.89
N PHE A 118 12.37 1.97 5.59
CA PHE A 118 12.04 0.72 4.91
C PHE A 118 12.59 0.68 3.49
N ALA A 119 12.52 1.78 2.72
CA ALA A 119 13.06 1.85 1.37
C ALA A 119 14.56 1.53 1.35
N VAL A 120 15.33 2.08 2.31
CA VAL A 120 16.77 1.81 2.43
C VAL A 120 17.03 0.33 2.73
N ARG A 121 16.26 -0.27 3.64
CA ARG A 121 16.39 -1.70 3.98
C ARG A 121 15.98 -2.60 2.81
N LEU A 122 14.95 -2.22 2.07
CA LEU A 122 14.50 -2.94 0.89
C LEU A 122 15.58 -2.92 -0.19
N GLU A 123 16.15 -1.76 -0.51
CA GLU A 123 17.23 -1.64 -1.50
C GLU A 123 18.44 -2.51 -1.12
N ALA A 124 18.82 -2.52 0.17
CA ALA A 124 19.86 -3.40 0.66
C ALA A 124 19.51 -4.90 0.48
N ALA A 125 18.26 -5.30 0.74
CA ALA A 125 17.80 -6.67 0.54
C ALA A 125 17.70 -7.05 -0.95
N MET A 126 17.36 -6.11 -1.83
CA MET A 126 17.34 -6.28 -3.28
C MET A 126 18.74 -6.52 -3.85
N GLY A 127 19.78 -5.98 -3.20
CA GLY A 127 21.18 -6.25 -3.55
C GLY A 127 21.69 -7.64 -3.19
N ASP A 128 20.95 -8.41 -2.38
CA ASP A 128 21.33 -9.77 -1.98
C ASP A 128 20.77 -10.81 -2.96
N THR A 129 21.60 -11.19 -3.92
CA THR A 129 21.30 -12.18 -4.97
C THR A 129 21.72 -13.60 -4.62
N GLY A 130 22.05 -13.90 -3.35
CA GLY A 130 22.39 -15.26 -2.93
C GLY A 130 21.20 -16.22 -3.02
N ASP A 131 21.41 -17.52 -2.80
CA ASP A 131 20.27 -18.42 -2.67
C ASP A 131 19.48 -18.12 -1.40
N LEU A 132 18.15 -18.27 -1.47
CA LEU A 132 17.32 -18.18 -0.27
C LEU A 132 17.63 -19.36 0.66
N SER A 133 17.70 -19.09 1.96
CA SER A 133 17.71 -20.11 3.00
C SER A 133 16.33 -20.79 3.14
N GLU A 134 16.25 -21.85 3.95
CA GLU A 134 14.98 -22.55 4.17
C GLU A 134 13.91 -21.68 4.85
N SER A 135 14.30 -20.84 5.81
CA SER A 135 13.39 -19.89 6.45
C SER A 135 12.88 -18.84 5.45
N GLU A 136 13.75 -18.34 4.59
CA GLU A 136 13.39 -17.36 3.56
C GLU A 136 12.49 -17.98 2.48
N ARG A 137 12.76 -19.21 2.03
CA ARG A 137 11.86 -19.93 1.11
C ARG A 137 10.46 -20.11 1.70
N ARG A 138 10.36 -20.45 3.00
CA ARG A 138 9.07 -20.55 3.70
C ARG A 138 8.37 -19.19 3.79
N ALA A 139 9.11 -18.12 4.11
CA ALA A 139 8.59 -16.76 4.14
C ALA A 139 8.02 -16.35 2.76
N ARG A 140 8.78 -16.61 1.69
CA ARG A 140 8.38 -16.35 0.30
C ARG A 140 7.09 -17.06 -0.06
N ALA A 141 6.99 -18.36 0.20
CA ALA A 141 5.77 -19.14 -0.03
C ALA A 141 4.56 -18.56 0.73
N GLY A 142 4.78 -18.10 1.96
CA GLY A 142 3.75 -17.41 2.74
C GLY A 142 3.30 -16.09 2.13
N LEU A 143 4.21 -15.29 1.58
CA LEU A 143 3.87 -14.03 0.90
C LEU A 143 3.06 -14.27 -0.39
N THR A 144 3.44 -15.27 -1.19
CA THR A 144 2.71 -15.63 -2.41
C THR A 144 1.28 -16.12 -2.12
N ASN A 145 1.08 -16.87 -1.02
CA ASN A 145 -0.24 -17.35 -0.63
C ASN A 145 -1.13 -16.25 -0.01
N ARG A 146 -0.53 -15.15 0.48
CA ARG A 146 -1.23 -14.00 1.06
C ARG A 146 -1.51 -12.94 0.01
N GLN A 147 -2.17 -13.32 -1.09
CA GLN A 147 -2.61 -12.35 -2.08
C GLN A 147 -3.85 -11.61 -1.58
N VAL A 148 -3.73 -10.29 -1.38
CA VAL A 148 -4.85 -9.44 -0.95
C VAL A 148 -5.74 -9.16 -2.16
N THR A 149 -7.05 -9.34 -2.03
CA THR A 149 -8.01 -8.91 -3.05
C THR A 149 -8.48 -7.50 -2.72
N LEU A 150 -8.35 -6.57 -3.67
CA LEU A 150 -8.98 -5.26 -3.57
C LEU A 150 -10.50 -5.46 -3.66
N ARG A 151 -11.24 -5.07 -2.62
CA ARG A 151 -12.70 -4.97 -2.64
C ARG A 151 -13.10 -3.51 -2.66
#